data_AF-A0A7K3RUZ0-F1
#
_entry.id   AF-A0A7K3RUZ0-F1
#
_cell.length_a   1.000
_cell.length_b   1.000
_cell.length_c   1.000
_cell.angle_alpha   90.00
_cell.angle_beta   90.00
_cell.angle_gamma   90.00
#
_symmetry.space_group_name_H-M   'P 1'
#
loop_
_entity.id
_entity.type
_entity.pdbx_description
1 polymer ?
#
loop_
_entity_poly.entity_id
_entity_poly.type
_entity_poly.pdbx_seq_one_letter_code
_entity_poly.pdbx_strand_id
1 'polypeptide(L)'
;MIDSRASATDTEVAAAAALAGAEVVRARYGRLHSRVDKGSGDFATDVDLAAEEAILDVIRAARPGDAVHGEEGGRQGAAGAEREWLVDPLCGTLNYASGAQLVAVNVVLRNGPAAVADPFSGEVFLTDGQGARVRSGARGDERPLAPTADTRLVDVNLDPPFPSAPGFRAVDLLAHPGFVENFRPRVVSTTLALAWVAAGRRAAYVTDG
;
A
#
# COMPACT_ATOMS: atom_id res chain seq x y z
N MET A 1 -3.57 29.57 -18.13
CA MET A 1 -4.24 28.64 -17.20
C MET A 1 -3.10 27.98 -16.43
N ILE A 2 -2.86 28.38 -15.19
CA ILE A 2 -1.80 27.76 -14.37
C ILE A 2 -2.31 26.35 -14.06
N ASP A 3 -1.59 25.32 -14.47
CA ASP A 3 -1.96 23.94 -14.18
C ASP A 3 -1.96 23.75 -12.66
N SER A 4 -3.15 23.65 -12.07
CA SER A 4 -3.35 23.59 -10.62
C SER A 4 -2.68 22.36 -9.99
N ARG A 5 -2.27 21.37 -10.79
CA ARG A 5 -1.52 20.19 -10.31
C ARG A 5 -0.05 20.49 -10.07
N ALA A 6 0.55 21.45 -10.78
CA ALA A 6 1.95 21.82 -10.58
C ALA A 6 2.18 22.48 -9.20
N SER A 7 1.17 23.18 -8.67
CA SER A 7 1.24 23.84 -7.35
C SER A 7 0.91 22.94 -6.15
N ALA A 8 0.46 21.70 -6.38
CA ALA A 8 0.14 20.78 -5.29
C ALA A 8 1.40 20.42 -4.51
N THR A 9 1.29 20.23 -3.20
CA THR A 9 2.36 19.69 -2.35
C THR A 9 2.65 18.23 -2.68
N ASP A 10 3.84 17.72 -2.36
CA ASP A 10 4.15 16.31 -2.61
C ASP A 10 3.23 15.34 -1.84
N THR A 11 2.72 15.75 -0.67
CA THR A 11 1.73 14.96 0.07
C THR A 11 0.39 14.89 -0.64
N GLU A 12 -0.06 16.00 -1.24
CA GLU A 12 -1.28 16.01 -2.07
C GLU A 12 -1.11 15.19 -3.34
N VAL A 13 0.07 15.23 -3.96
CA VAL A 13 0.41 14.38 -5.12
C VAL A 13 0.39 12.90 -4.73
N ALA A 14 1.02 12.51 -3.62
CA ALA A 14 0.99 11.13 -3.12
C ALA A 14 -0.45 10.65 -2.87
N ALA A 15 -1.27 11.47 -2.21
CA ALA A 15 -2.67 11.14 -1.93
C ALA A 15 -3.49 11.00 -3.22
N ALA A 16 -3.36 11.94 -4.15
CA ALA A 16 -4.09 11.92 -5.41
C ALA A 16 -3.69 10.74 -6.29
N ALA A 17 -2.40 10.40 -6.32
CA ALA A 17 -1.90 9.27 -7.08
C ALA A 17 -2.40 7.93 -6.49
N ALA A 18 -2.30 7.74 -5.17
CA ALA A 18 -2.83 6.55 -4.51
C ALA A 18 -4.35 6.39 -4.71
N LEU A 19 -5.11 7.50 -4.65
CA LEU A 19 -6.56 7.50 -4.94
C LEU A 19 -6.86 7.12 -6.40
N ALA A 20 -6.06 7.58 -7.36
CA ALA A 20 -6.25 7.25 -8.77
C ALA A 20 -6.05 5.75 -9.02
N GLY A 21 -4.99 5.15 -8.45
CA GLY A 21 -4.80 3.70 -8.49
C GLY A 21 -5.94 2.95 -7.79
N ALA A 22 -6.34 3.40 -6.60
CA ALA A 22 -7.41 2.77 -5.82
C ALA A 22 -8.76 2.79 -6.55
N GLU A 23 -9.06 3.86 -7.31
CA GLU A 23 -10.24 3.92 -8.15
C GLU A 23 -10.25 2.82 -9.21
N VAL A 24 -9.11 2.60 -9.89
CA VAL A 24 -8.98 1.53 -10.89
C VAL A 24 -9.20 0.16 -10.26
N VAL A 25 -8.53 -0.10 -9.13
CA VAL A 25 -8.65 -1.35 -8.37
C VAL A 25 -10.11 -1.61 -7.99
N ARG A 26 -10.80 -0.61 -7.43
CA ARG A 26 -12.21 -0.72 -7.03
C ARG A 26 -13.13 -0.92 -8.23
N ALA A 27 -12.97 -0.14 -9.28
CA ALA A 27 -13.87 -0.15 -10.44
C ALA A 27 -13.82 -1.47 -11.23
N ARG A 28 -12.68 -2.15 -11.18
CA ARG A 28 -12.44 -3.42 -11.87
C ARG A 28 -12.73 -4.65 -11.01
N TYR A 29 -12.93 -4.50 -9.71
CA TYR A 29 -13.11 -5.61 -8.78
C TYR A 29 -14.32 -6.49 -9.13
N GLY A 30 -14.17 -7.80 -8.96
CA GLY A 30 -15.20 -8.81 -9.25
C GLY A 30 -15.37 -9.14 -10.74
N ARG A 31 -14.50 -8.62 -11.62
CA ARG A 31 -14.47 -8.96 -13.05
C ARG A 31 -13.50 -10.12 -13.30
N LEU A 32 -13.57 -10.70 -14.51
CA LEU A 32 -12.56 -11.63 -14.98
C LEU A 32 -11.30 -10.84 -15.36
N HIS A 33 -10.16 -11.26 -14.84
CA HIS A 33 -8.87 -10.61 -15.03
C HIS A 33 -7.89 -11.55 -15.71
N SER A 34 -7.05 -10.98 -16.57
CA SER A 34 -5.96 -11.73 -17.19
C SER A 34 -4.79 -11.78 -16.21
N ARG A 35 -4.23 -12.97 -15.98
CA ARG A 35 -2.98 -13.12 -15.23
C ARG A 35 -1.80 -12.81 -16.13
N VAL A 36 -0.85 -12.05 -15.60
CA VAL A 36 0.43 -11.71 -16.19
C VAL A 36 1.49 -12.37 -15.32
N ASP A 37 2.14 -13.41 -15.83
CA ASP A 37 3.17 -14.15 -15.10
C ASP A 37 4.41 -13.26 -14.88
N LYS A 38 4.83 -13.09 -13.62
CA LYS A 38 6.05 -12.37 -13.22
C LYS A 38 7.25 -13.31 -13.09
N GLY A 39 7.03 -14.63 -13.14
CA GLY A 39 8.02 -15.66 -12.85
C GLY A 39 8.02 -16.08 -11.37
N SER A 40 8.66 -17.21 -11.07
CA SER A 40 8.79 -17.76 -9.69
C SER A 40 7.47 -18.02 -8.94
N GLY A 41 6.36 -18.19 -9.67
CA GLY A 41 5.03 -18.42 -9.08
C GLY A 41 4.29 -17.14 -8.67
N ASP A 42 4.87 -15.97 -8.97
CA ASP A 42 4.25 -14.66 -8.77
C ASP A 42 3.55 -14.19 -10.05
N PHE A 43 2.49 -13.40 -9.90
CA PHE A 43 1.75 -12.85 -11.04
C PHE A 43 1.14 -11.48 -10.72
N ALA A 44 1.05 -10.65 -11.74
CA ALA A 44 0.19 -9.47 -11.78
C ALA A 44 -1.12 -9.78 -12.51
N THR A 45 -2.08 -8.87 -12.40
CA THR A 45 -3.27 -8.85 -13.26
C THR A 45 -3.24 -7.63 -14.18
N ASP A 46 -4.16 -7.58 -15.15
CA ASP A 46 -4.40 -6.39 -15.95
C ASP A 46 -4.85 -5.17 -15.11
N VAL A 47 -5.25 -5.39 -13.84
CA VAL A 47 -5.60 -4.35 -12.89
C VAL A 47 -4.36 -3.69 -12.31
N ASP A 48 -3.32 -4.45 -11.94
CA ASP A 48 -2.06 -3.94 -11.41
C ASP A 48 -1.44 -2.94 -12.42
N LEU A 49 -1.33 -3.35 -13.68
CA LEU A 49 -0.83 -2.51 -14.78
C LEU A 49 -1.66 -1.24 -14.99
N ALA A 50 -2.98 -1.36 -14.94
CA ALA A 50 -3.86 -0.21 -15.16
C ALA A 50 -3.86 0.76 -13.97
N ALA A 51 -3.73 0.25 -12.74
CA ALA A 51 -3.60 1.05 -11.55
C ALA A 51 -2.24 1.77 -11.52
N GLU A 52 -1.16 1.10 -11.93
CA GLU A 52 0.17 1.72 -12.05
C GLU A 52 0.15 2.88 -13.05
N GLU A 53 -0.45 2.69 -14.23
CA GLU A 53 -0.52 3.78 -15.22
C GLU A 53 -1.33 4.97 -14.70
N ALA A 54 -2.44 4.73 -14.00
CA ALA A 54 -3.23 5.81 -13.39
C ALA A 54 -2.45 6.60 -12.32
N ILE A 55 -1.62 5.90 -11.53
CA ILE A 55 -0.72 6.52 -10.54
C ILE A 55 0.36 7.35 -11.25
N LEU A 56 1.00 6.76 -12.27
CA LEU A 56 2.04 7.38 -13.08
C LEU A 56 1.55 8.66 -13.75
N ASP A 57 0.34 8.65 -14.31
CA ASP A 57 -0.27 9.83 -14.95
C ASP A 57 -0.41 11.02 -13.98
N VAL A 58 -0.80 10.75 -12.72
CA VAL A 58 -0.89 11.80 -11.69
C VAL A 58 0.49 12.35 -11.36
N ILE A 59 1.47 11.47 -11.12
CA ILE A 59 2.83 11.87 -10.75
C ILE A 59 3.50 12.64 -11.89
N ARG A 60 3.47 12.12 -13.12
CA ARG A 60 4.08 12.75 -14.30
C ARG A 60 3.48 14.12 -14.60
N ALA A 61 2.17 14.29 -14.40
CA ALA A 61 1.52 15.59 -14.58
C ALA A 61 1.98 16.62 -13.53
N ALA A 62 2.12 16.22 -12.26
CA ALA A 62 2.50 17.13 -11.18
C ALA A 62 4.01 17.34 -11.06
N ARG A 63 4.81 16.34 -11.43
CA ARG A 63 6.27 16.23 -11.23
C ARG A 63 6.96 15.61 -12.45
N PRO A 64 6.93 16.24 -13.63
CA PRO A 64 7.48 15.67 -14.87
C PRO A 64 9.01 15.42 -14.82
N GLY A 65 9.73 16.02 -13.86
CA GLY A 65 11.17 15.84 -13.68
C GLY A 65 11.55 14.70 -12.73
N ASP A 66 10.61 14.13 -11.97
CA ASP A 66 10.88 13.07 -11.01
C ASP A 66 10.92 11.70 -11.72
N ALA A 67 11.75 10.78 -11.21
CA ALA A 67 11.69 9.37 -11.62
C ALA A 67 10.56 8.64 -10.88
N VAL A 68 10.09 7.55 -11.46
CA VAL A 68 9.14 6.64 -10.80
C VAL A 68 9.64 5.21 -10.93
N HIS A 69 9.55 4.45 -9.85
CA HIS A 69 9.86 3.03 -9.78
C HIS A 69 8.58 2.29 -9.39
N GLY A 70 7.91 1.75 -10.40
CA GLY A 70 6.72 0.90 -10.21
C GLY A 70 7.11 -0.56 -10.02
N GLU A 71 6.31 -1.30 -9.26
CA GLU A 71 6.44 -2.74 -9.10
C GLU A 71 6.34 -3.47 -10.45
N GLU A 72 5.45 -3.03 -11.34
CA GLU A 72 5.17 -3.70 -12.61
C GLU A 72 6.05 -3.19 -13.76
N GLY A 73 6.13 -1.87 -13.88
CA GLY A 73 6.84 -1.20 -14.98
C GLY A 73 8.32 -0.93 -14.70
N GLY A 74 8.82 -1.25 -13.51
CA GLY A 74 10.18 -0.95 -13.07
C GLY A 74 10.48 0.54 -13.01
N ARG A 75 11.76 0.90 -13.13
CA ARG A 75 12.21 2.29 -13.06
C ARG A 75 12.04 3.02 -14.40
N GLN A 76 11.39 4.18 -14.35
CA GLN A 76 11.12 5.08 -15.46
C GLN A 76 11.54 6.52 -15.13
N GLY A 77 11.71 7.35 -16.16
CA GLY A 77 12.18 8.73 -16.03
C GLY A 77 13.69 8.89 -16.23
N ALA A 78 14.19 10.12 -16.10
CA ALA A 78 15.59 10.42 -16.39
C ALA A 78 16.57 9.66 -15.46
N ALA A 79 17.71 9.23 -16.01
CA ALA A 79 18.76 8.56 -15.22
C ALA A 79 19.34 9.48 -14.12
N GLY A 80 19.34 10.80 -14.35
CA GLY A 80 19.80 11.81 -13.40
C GLY A 80 18.70 12.51 -12.60
N ALA A 81 17.49 11.92 -12.52
CA ALA A 81 16.42 12.50 -11.70
C ALA A 81 16.84 12.56 -10.22
N GLU A 82 16.69 13.73 -9.60
CA GLU A 82 17.07 13.95 -8.19
C GLU A 82 16.08 13.30 -7.20
N ARG A 83 14.86 13.08 -7.65
CA ARG A 83 13.73 12.58 -6.85
C ARG A 83 13.17 11.32 -7.49
N GLU A 84 12.73 10.39 -6.66
CA GLU A 84 12.18 9.10 -7.10
C GLU A 84 10.94 8.74 -6.28
N TRP A 85 9.84 8.44 -6.98
CA TRP A 85 8.63 7.88 -6.42
C TRP A 85 8.67 6.35 -6.49
N LEU A 86 8.23 5.66 -5.44
CA LEU A 86 8.04 4.21 -5.44
C LEU A 86 6.55 3.92 -5.41
N VAL A 87 6.12 3.01 -6.29
CA VAL A 87 4.71 2.70 -6.51
C VAL A 87 4.53 1.18 -6.43
N ASP A 88 3.59 0.76 -5.59
CA ASP A 88 3.02 -0.58 -5.60
C ASP A 88 1.50 -0.39 -5.86
N PRO A 89 1.04 -0.70 -7.08
CA PRO A 89 -0.29 -0.33 -7.55
C PRO A 89 -1.40 -1.21 -6.98
N LEU A 90 -1.07 -2.39 -6.46
CA LEU A 90 -2.02 -3.35 -5.89
C LEU A 90 -1.31 -4.31 -4.92
N CYS A 91 -1.13 -3.87 -3.69
CA CYS A 91 -0.55 -4.70 -2.65
C CYS A 91 -1.58 -5.72 -2.14
N GLY A 92 -1.36 -6.99 -2.48
CA GLY A 92 -2.28 -8.08 -2.20
C GLY A 92 -2.96 -8.63 -3.46
N THR A 93 -2.26 -8.69 -4.60
CA THR A 93 -2.77 -9.22 -5.87
C THR A 93 -3.42 -10.60 -5.73
N LEU A 94 -2.88 -11.49 -4.87
CA LEU A 94 -3.50 -12.79 -4.55
C LEU A 94 -4.85 -12.63 -3.83
N ASN A 95 -4.95 -11.71 -2.87
CA ASN A 95 -6.22 -11.38 -2.21
C ASN A 95 -7.22 -10.87 -3.24
N TYR A 96 -6.81 -9.91 -4.08
CA TYR A 96 -7.66 -9.36 -5.14
C TYR A 96 -8.16 -10.44 -6.10
N ALA A 97 -7.25 -11.25 -6.64
CA ALA A 97 -7.55 -12.29 -7.62
C ALA A 97 -8.43 -13.42 -7.06
N SER A 98 -8.38 -13.66 -5.73
CA SER A 98 -9.27 -14.60 -5.03
C SER A 98 -10.61 -13.98 -4.61
N GLY A 99 -10.81 -12.68 -4.85
CA GLY A 99 -12.03 -11.97 -4.49
C GLY A 99 -12.05 -11.44 -3.06
N ALA A 100 -10.93 -11.42 -2.35
CA ALA A 100 -10.82 -10.71 -1.07
C ALA A 100 -10.55 -9.22 -1.27
N GLN A 101 -11.09 -8.39 -0.37
CA GLN A 101 -10.97 -6.92 -0.42
C GLN A 101 -9.80 -6.39 0.42
N LEU A 102 -8.95 -7.28 0.93
CA LEU A 102 -7.79 -6.93 1.75
C LEU A 102 -6.61 -6.57 0.86
N VAL A 103 -6.65 -5.34 0.32
CA VAL A 103 -5.65 -4.82 -0.61
C VAL A 103 -5.38 -3.34 -0.33
N ALA A 104 -4.25 -2.84 -0.82
CA ALA A 104 -3.90 -1.43 -0.72
C ALA A 104 -3.19 -0.94 -1.99
N VAL A 105 -3.20 0.37 -2.19
CA VAL A 105 -2.37 1.06 -3.19
C VAL A 105 -1.35 1.91 -2.45
N ASN A 106 -0.07 1.73 -2.75
CA ASN A 106 1.04 2.37 -2.06
C ASN A 106 1.76 3.34 -3.00
N VAL A 107 1.91 4.60 -2.56
CA VAL A 107 2.69 5.61 -3.27
C VAL A 107 3.58 6.34 -2.28
N VAL A 108 4.89 6.40 -2.53
CA VAL A 108 5.85 7.09 -1.67
C VAL A 108 6.84 7.90 -2.49
N LEU A 109 7.16 9.11 -2.05
CA LEU A 109 8.36 9.80 -2.51
C LEU A 109 9.53 9.38 -1.62
N ARG A 110 10.63 8.91 -2.22
CA ARG A 110 11.83 8.51 -1.47
C ARG A 110 12.31 9.66 -0.57
N ASN A 111 12.49 9.38 0.71
CA ASN A 111 12.83 10.37 1.76
C ASN A 111 11.79 11.50 1.91
N GLY A 112 10.55 11.26 1.54
CA GLY A 112 9.47 12.26 1.53
C GLY A 112 8.13 11.67 1.97
N PRO A 113 7.00 12.27 1.55
CA PRO A 113 5.68 11.83 1.95
C PRO A 113 5.30 10.46 1.37
N ALA A 114 4.36 9.80 2.05
CA ALA A 114 3.78 8.54 1.60
C ALA A 114 2.27 8.54 1.76
N ALA A 115 1.61 7.76 0.90
CA ALA A 115 0.17 7.52 0.89
C ALA A 115 -0.12 6.03 0.71
N VAL A 116 -1.06 5.51 1.51
CA VAL A 116 -1.64 4.18 1.37
C VAL A 116 -3.14 4.35 1.24
N ALA A 117 -3.72 3.92 0.13
CA ALA A 117 -5.16 3.98 -0.10
C ALA A 117 -5.78 2.58 0.01
N ASP A 118 -6.86 2.47 0.77
CA ASP A 118 -7.73 1.29 0.78
C ASP A 118 -8.85 1.51 -0.26
N PRO A 119 -8.86 0.74 -1.37
CA PRO A 119 -9.84 0.92 -2.44
C PRO A 119 -11.30 0.73 -2.00
N PHE A 120 -11.56 -0.04 -0.94
CA PHE A 120 -12.89 -0.47 -0.58
C PHE A 120 -13.47 0.30 0.61
N SER A 121 -12.65 0.71 1.58
CA SER A 121 -13.13 1.62 2.64
C SER A 121 -13.13 3.09 2.21
N GLY A 122 -12.35 3.45 1.19
CA GLY A 122 -12.15 4.83 0.76
C GLY A 122 -11.27 5.63 1.71
N GLU A 123 -10.59 4.98 2.65
CA GLU A 123 -9.61 5.61 3.53
C GLU A 123 -8.26 5.78 2.83
N VAL A 124 -7.61 6.92 3.06
CA VAL A 124 -6.23 7.20 2.61
C VAL A 124 -5.38 7.58 3.80
N PHE A 125 -4.40 6.77 4.11
CA PHE A 125 -3.43 6.97 5.18
C PHE A 125 -2.23 7.73 4.62
N LEU A 126 -1.83 8.82 5.27
CA LEU A 126 -0.88 9.80 4.74
C LEU A 126 0.16 10.15 5.79
N THR A 127 1.41 10.37 5.37
CA THR A 127 2.47 10.95 6.19
C THR A 127 3.29 11.95 5.38
N ASP A 128 3.76 13.00 6.04
CA ASP A 128 4.74 13.96 5.51
C ASP A 128 6.14 13.77 6.12
N GLY A 129 6.33 12.72 6.91
CA GLY A 129 7.56 12.44 7.65
C GLY A 129 7.64 13.08 9.04
N GLN A 130 6.72 13.98 9.39
CA GLN A 130 6.62 14.58 10.73
C GLN A 130 5.41 14.05 11.51
N GLY A 131 4.31 13.79 10.80
CA GLY A 131 3.11 13.21 11.38
C GLY A 131 2.34 12.36 10.37
N ALA A 132 1.45 11.52 10.88
CA ALA A 132 0.60 10.68 10.05
C ALA A 132 -0.88 10.95 10.35
N ARG A 133 -1.72 10.84 9.31
CA ARG A 133 -3.15 11.09 9.36
C ARG A 133 -3.89 10.14 8.42
N VAL A 134 -5.19 9.97 8.62
CA VAL A 134 -6.07 9.30 7.68
C VAL A 134 -7.14 10.25 7.22
N ARG A 135 -7.34 10.29 5.92
CA ARG A 135 -8.43 10.97 5.24
C ARG A 135 -9.53 9.95 4.95
N SER A 136 -10.78 10.32 5.24
CA SER A 136 -11.93 9.44 5.00
C SER A 136 -13.20 10.22 4.66
N GLY A 137 -14.16 9.55 4.01
CA GLY A 137 -15.46 10.12 3.68
C GLY A 137 -15.42 11.10 2.49
N ALA A 138 -16.60 11.37 1.92
CA ALA A 138 -16.76 12.19 0.71
C ALA A 138 -16.29 13.65 0.88
N ARG A 139 -16.23 14.15 2.13
CA ARG A 139 -15.76 15.51 2.47
C ARG A 139 -14.25 15.57 2.69
N GLY A 140 -13.57 14.43 2.75
CA GLY A 140 -12.13 14.36 2.99
C GLY A 140 -11.75 14.72 4.43
N ASP A 141 -12.54 14.26 5.42
CA ASP A 141 -12.25 14.53 6.83
C ASP A 141 -10.92 13.86 7.21
N GLU A 142 -10.01 14.64 7.78
CA GLU A 142 -8.69 14.17 8.21
C GLU A 142 -8.61 14.05 9.73
N ARG A 143 -8.04 12.95 10.20
CA ARG A 143 -7.75 12.72 11.62
C ARG A 143 -6.32 12.22 11.80
N PRO A 144 -5.61 12.63 12.87
CA PRO A 144 -4.28 12.12 13.16
C PRO A 144 -4.33 10.61 13.42
N LEU A 145 -3.27 9.91 13.04
CA LEU A 145 -3.06 8.51 13.38
C LEU A 145 -2.43 8.41 14.78
N ALA A 146 -2.90 7.43 15.55
CA ALA A 146 -2.39 7.12 16.88
C ALA A 146 -2.17 5.60 16.98
N PRO A 147 -0.91 5.11 17.06
CA PRO A 147 -0.60 3.68 17.04
C PRO A 147 -0.79 3.02 18.41
N THR A 148 -1.93 3.28 19.05
CA THR A 148 -2.31 2.71 20.36
C THR A 148 -3.54 1.85 20.19
N ALA A 149 -3.36 0.52 20.22
CA ALA A 149 -4.44 -0.44 20.01
C ALA A 149 -4.82 -1.18 21.30
N ASP A 150 -6.11 -1.18 21.64
CA ASP A 150 -6.65 -1.94 22.78
C ASP A 150 -7.06 -3.38 22.41
N THR A 151 -7.06 -3.70 21.11
CA THR A 151 -7.67 -4.93 20.58
C THR A 151 -6.83 -6.18 20.75
N ARG A 152 -5.52 -6.04 21.04
CA ARG A 152 -4.52 -7.13 21.04
C ARG A 152 -4.46 -7.93 19.73
N LEU A 153 -5.09 -7.44 18.66
CA LEU A 153 -5.06 -8.06 17.34
C LEU A 153 -3.67 -7.88 16.73
N VAL A 154 -3.10 -8.97 16.23
CA VAL A 154 -1.82 -8.96 15.51
C VAL A 154 -2.05 -9.56 14.14
N ASP A 155 -1.68 -8.83 13.11
CA ASP A 155 -1.70 -9.35 11.74
C ASP A 155 -0.33 -9.98 11.46
N VAL A 156 -0.31 -11.23 11.01
CA VAL A 156 0.91 -11.97 10.66
C VAL A 156 0.90 -12.20 9.15
N ASN A 157 1.98 -11.79 8.48
CA ASN A 157 2.21 -12.12 7.09
C ASN A 157 2.83 -13.51 6.97
N LEU A 158 2.21 -14.35 6.15
CA LEU A 158 2.67 -15.71 5.89
C LEU A 158 3.14 -15.91 4.44
N ASP A 159 3.17 -14.85 3.64
CA ASP A 159 3.61 -14.92 2.24
C ASP A 159 5.13 -14.67 2.13
N PRO A 160 5.85 -15.48 1.35
CA PRO A 160 7.27 -15.28 1.08
C PRO A 160 7.52 -14.06 0.17
N PRO A 161 8.75 -13.52 0.12
CA PRO A 161 9.95 -13.99 0.83
C PRO A 161 9.96 -13.56 2.31
N PHE A 162 10.65 -14.34 3.15
CA PHE A 162 10.91 -13.99 4.56
C PHE A 162 12.31 -13.41 4.71
N PRO A 163 12.52 -12.09 4.51
CA PRO A 163 13.86 -11.50 4.38
C PRO A 163 14.73 -11.62 5.63
N SER A 164 14.13 -11.77 6.82
CA SER A 164 14.85 -11.70 8.10
C SER A 164 15.18 -13.07 8.71
N ALA A 165 14.69 -14.17 8.13
CA ALA A 165 14.90 -15.52 8.66
C ALA A 165 15.05 -16.56 7.55
N PRO A 166 15.92 -17.59 7.72
CA PRO A 166 16.13 -18.63 6.71
C PRO A 166 14.95 -19.61 6.57
N GLY A 167 13.85 -19.42 7.31
CA GLY A 167 12.68 -20.30 7.30
C GLY A 167 11.45 -19.67 7.94
N PHE A 168 10.30 -20.31 7.75
CA PHE A 168 8.99 -19.86 8.22
C PHE A 168 8.84 -20.06 9.74
N ARG A 169 9.05 -19.01 10.54
CA ARG A 169 8.95 -19.08 12.01
C ARG A 169 7.56 -18.77 12.55
N ALA A 170 6.62 -18.44 11.67
CA ALA A 170 5.27 -18.09 12.06
C ALA A 170 4.56 -19.23 12.80
N VAL A 171 4.85 -20.50 12.50
CA VAL A 171 4.29 -21.64 13.25
C VAL A 171 4.75 -21.61 14.72
N ASP A 172 6.05 -21.39 14.95
CA ASP A 172 6.60 -21.31 16.31
C ASP A 172 6.01 -20.13 17.08
N LEU A 173 5.91 -18.95 16.42
CA LEU A 173 5.28 -17.77 16.98
C LEU A 173 3.82 -18.03 17.37
N LEU A 174 3.04 -18.59 16.44
CA LEU A 174 1.61 -18.85 16.62
C LEU A 174 1.33 -19.95 17.66
N ALA A 175 2.29 -20.86 17.88
CA ALA A 175 2.21 -21.90 18.91
C ALA A 175 2.76 -21.44 20.28
N HIS A 176 3.49 -20.32 20.35
CA HIS A 176 4.16 -19.89 21.57
C HIS A 176 3.14 -19.50 22.66
N PRO A 177 3.16 -20.12 23.86
CA PRO A 177 2.15 -19.90 24.89
C PRO A 177 1.97 -18.42 25.27
N GLY A 178 3.09 -17.70 25.44
CA GLY A 178 3.05 -16.27 25.76
C GLY A 178 2.49 -15.41 24.63
N PHE A 179 2.62 -15.83 23.36
CA PHE A 179 2.03 -15.10 22.25
C PHE A 179 0.51 -15.30 22.22
N VAL A 180 0.06 -16.55 22.36
CA VAL A 180 -1.37 -16.90 22.35
C VAL A 180 -2.12 -16.33 23.56
N GLU A 181 -1.47 -16.25 24.72
CA GLU A 181 -2.02 -15.61 25.92
C GLU A 181 -2.27 -14.11 25.69
N ASN A 182 -1.29 -13.42 25.09
CA ASN A 182 -1.30 -11.96 24.99
C ASN A 182 -1.94 -11.41 23.72
N PHE A 183 -1.96 -12.16 22.62
CA PHE A 183 -2.37 -11.65 21.30
C PHE A 183 -3.43 -12.52 20.64
N ARG A 184 -4.06 -11.95 19.61
CA ARG A 184 -5.11 -12.60 18.80
C ARG A 184 -4.70 -12.54 17.33
N PRO A 185 -4.04 -13.57 16.79
CA PRO A 185 -3.49 -13.52 15.45
C PRO A 185 -4.57 -13.53 14.36
N ARG A 186 -4.28 -12.84 13.28
CA ARG A 186 -4.94 -12.92 11.97
C ARG A 186 -3.88 -13.07 10.89
N VAL A 187 -4.29 -13.62 9.76
CA VAL A 187 -3.43 -13.68 8.57
C VAL A 187 -3.89 -12.58 7.62
N VAL A 188 -3.01 -11.62 7.36
CA VAL A 188 -3.25 -10.52 6.43
C VAL A 188 -1.95 -10.28 5.68
N SER A 189 -1.99 -10.46 4.36
CA SER A 189 -0.85 -10.25 3.48
C SER A 189 -1.14 -9.07 2.54
N THR A 190 -0.88 -7.88 3.05
CA THR A 190 -0.99 -6.60 2.34
C THR A 190 -0.47 -5.49 3.26
N THR A 191 0.07 -4.42 2.70
CA THR A 191 0.49 -3.23 3.45
C THR A 191 -0.66 -2.53 4.19
N LEU A 192 -1.92 -2.84 3.88
CA LEU A 192 -3.07 -2.31 4.63
C LEU A 192 -2.99 -2.60 6.14
N ALA A 193 -2.42 -3.74 6.53
CA ALA A 193 -2.21 -4.09 7.93
C ALA A 193 -1.28 -3.10 8.65
N LEU A 194 -0.22 -2.62 7.99
CA LEU A 194 0.69 -1.60 8.54
C LEU A 194 -0.04 -0.27 8.76
N ALA A 195 -0.88 0.13 7.81
CA ALA A 195 -1.70 1.34 7.94
C ALA A 195 -2.69 1.23 9.13
N TRP A 196 -3.24 0.05 9.36
CA TRP A 196 -4.09 -0.22 10.52
C TRP A 196 -3.34 -0.23 11.85
N VAL A 197 -2.08 -0.67 11.89
CA VAL A 197 -1.21 -0.51 13.08
C VAL A 197 -1.00 0.97 13.37
N ALA A 198 -0.63 1.76 12.36
CA ALA A 198 -0.46 3.20 12.51
C ALA A 198 -1.74 3.88 13.03
N ALA A 199 -2.90 3.39 12.60
CA ALA A 199 -4.21 3.86 13.05
C ALA A 199 -4.71 3.30 14.39
N GLY A 200 -3.91 2.51 15.10
CA GLY A 200 -4.29 1.94 16.41
C GLY A 200 -5.36 0.85 16.33
N ARG A 201 -5.64 0.30 15.14
CA ARG A 201 -6.64 -0.78 14.94
C ARG A 201 -6.05 -2.17 15.14
N ARG A 202 -4.73 -2.27 15.02
CA ARG A 202 -3.92 -3.47 15.19
C ARG A 202 -2.79 -3.15 16.15
N ALA A 203 -2.47 -4.09 17.03
CA ALA A 203 -1.37 -3.96 17.99
C ALA A 203 -0.01 -4.09 17.29
N ALA A 204 0.09 -4.97 16.30
CA ALA A 204 1.30 -5.17 15.52
C ALA A 204 0.99 -5.80 14.16
N TYR A 205 1.97 -5.66 13.27
CA TYR A 205 2.10 -6.44 12.05
C TYR A 205 3.45 -7.14 12.09
N VAL A 206 3.47 -8.46 11.88
CA VAL A 206 4.68 -9.28 11.96
C VAL A 206 4.93 -9.93 10.61
N THR A 207 6.13 -9.73 10.08
CA THR A 207 6.66 -10.51 8.95
C THR A 207 7.70 -11.49 9.49
N ASP A 208 7.79 -12.67 8.87
CA ASP A 208 8.85 -13.69 9.05
C ASP A 208 8.73 -14.59 10.30
N GLY A 209 7.93 -14.20 11.31
CA GLY A 209 7.70 -14.99 12.53
C GLY A 209 8.68 -14.72 13.66
#